data_AF-A0A3C0YPD1-F1
#
_entry.id   AF-A0A3C0YPD1-F1
#
_cell.length_a   1.000
_cell.length_b   1.000
_cell.length_c   1.000
_cell.angle_alpha   90.00
_cell.angle_beta   90.00
_cell.angle_gamma   90.00
#
_symmetry.space_group_name_H-M   'P 1'
#
loop_
_entity.id
_entity.type
_entity.pdbx_description
1 polymer ?
#
loop_
_entity_poly.entity_id
_entity_poly.type
_entity_poly.pdbx_seq_one_letter_code
_entity_poly.pdbx_strand_id
1 'polypeptide(L)' 'MAEITASMVKDLRDRTDAPMMDCKKALTEANGDSA' A
#
# COMPACT_ATOMS: atom_id res chain seq x y z
N MET A 1 -1.20 3.75 14.39
CA MET A 1 -1.08 2.89 13.18
C MET A 1 -1.51 3.78 12.03
N ALA A 2 -0.66 4.05 11.04
CA ALA A 2 -1.11 4.83 9.89
C ALA A 2 -2.28 4.08 9.26
N GLU A 3 -3.47 4.70 9.21
CA GLU A 3 -4.64 4.08 8.62
C GLU A 3 -4.37 3.92 7.13
N ILE A 4 -4.05 2.69 6.70
CA ILE A 4 -3.79 2.38 5.30
C ILE A 4 -5.08 2.64 4.53
N THR A 5 -5.09 3.74 3.77
CA THR A 5 -6.26 4.11 2.98
C THR A 5 -6.32 3.32 1.68
N ALA A 6 -7.52 3.14 1.13
CA ALA A 6 -7.70 2.53 -0.18
C ALA A 6 -6.95 3.29 -1.29
N SER A 7 -6.79 4.62 -1.14
CA SER A 7 -5.99 5.45 -2.04
C SER A 7 -4.52 5.06 -2.02
N MET A 8 -3.91 4.87 -0.84
CA MET A 8 -2.52 4.43 -0.74
C MET A 8 -2.27 3.06 -1.40
N VAL A 9 -3.21 2.12 -1.22
CA VAL A 9 -3.15 0.80 -1.86
C VAL A 9 -3.25 0.93 -3.38
N LYS A 10 -4.12 1.83 -3.86
CA LYS A 10 -4.31 2.08 -5.29
C LYS A 10 -3.07 2.74 -5.90
N ASP A 11 -2.51 3.77 -5.27
CA ASP A 11 -1.32 4.46 -5.75
C ASP A 11 -0.11 3.51 -5.80
N LEU A 12 0.05 2.66 -4.78
CA LEU A 12 1.09 1.64 -4.77
C LEU A 12 0.89 0.61 -5.88
N ARG A 13 -0.35 0.18 -6.11
CA ARG A 13 -0.69 -0.73 -7.21
C ARG A 13 -0.42 -0.09 -8.57
N ASP A 14 -0.84 1.15 -8.80
CA ASP A 14 -0.65 1.82 -10.09
C ASP A 14 0.85 2.03 -10.40
N ARG A 15 1.69 2.19 -9.36
CA ARG A 15 3.16 2.31 -9.51
C ARG A 15 3.89 0.99 -9.74
N THR A 16 3.39 -0.11 -9.17
CA THR A 16 4.11 -1.41 -9.11
C THR A 16 3.44 -2.53 -9.90
N ASP A 17 2.20 -2.30 -10.34
CA ASP A 17 1.26 -3.27 -10.90
C ASP A 17 1.09 -4.55 -10.05
N ALA A 18 1.35 -4.43 -8.75
CA ALA A 18 1.27 -5.55 -7.83
C ALA A 18 -0.20 -5.88 -7.45
N PRO A 19 -0.49 -7.14 -7.08
CA PRO A 19 -1.79 -7.53 -6.59
C PRO A 19 -2.22 -6.70 -5.36
N MET A 20 -3.51 -6.38 -5.27
CA MET A 20 -4.05 -5.51 -4.19
C MET A 20 -3.72 -6.00 -2.77
N MET A 21 -3.65 -7.32 -2.58
CA MET A 21 -3.29 -7.93 -1.29
C MET A 21 -1.82 -7.75 -0.95
N ASP A 22 -0.94 -7.80 -1.96
CA ASP A 22 0.49 -7.56 -1.80
C ASP A 22 0.76 -6.08 -1.52
N CYS A 23 0.05 -5.16 -2.19
CA CYS A 23 0.11 -3.74 -1.89
C CYS A 23 -0.34 -3.43 -0.45
N LYS A 24 -1.45 -4.04 0.01
CA LYS A 24 -1.91 -3.88 1.39
C LYS A 24 -0.91 -4.42 2.41
N LYS A 25 -0.36 -5.60 2.13
CA LYS A 25 0.65 -6.23 2.99
C LYS A 25 1.91 -5.37 3.06
N ALA A 26 2.43 -4.90 1.92
CA ALA A 26 3.58 -4.01 1.86
C ALA A 26 3.36 -2.71 2.62
N LEU A 27 2.18 -2.07 2.48
CA LEU A 27 1.82 -0.87 3.25
C LEU A 27 1.69 -1.16 4.75
N THR A 28 1.29 -2.38 5.12
CA THR A 28 1.17 -2.80 6.52
C THR A 28 2.55 -3.07 7.13
N GLU A 29 3.42 -3.77 6.40
CA GLU A 29 4.82 -4.02 6.79
C GLU A 29 5.64 -2.73 6.83
N ALA A 30 5.37 -1.80 5.92
CA ALA A 30 5.95 -0.46 5.91
C ALA A 30 5.32 0.48 6.96
N ASN A 31 4.38 0.05 7.81
CA ASN A 31 3.67 0.92 8.77
C ASN A 31 3.01 2.16 8.11
N GLY A 32 2.62 2.07 6.84
CA GLY A 32 2.08 3.17 6.05
C GLY A 32 3.13 4.15 5.51
N ASP A 33 4.41 3.79 5.54
CA ASP A 33 5.50 4.61 5.02
C ASP A 33 5.55 4.50 3.48
N SER A 34 4.79 5.39 2.82
CA SER A 34 5.02 5.72 1.43
C SER A 34 6.10 6.80 1.37
N ALA A 35 7.37 6.39 1.44
CA ALA A 35 8.49 7.25 1.09
C ALA A 35 8.42 7.66 -0.41
#